data_AF-A0A2V6AI90-F1
#
_entry.id   AF-A0A2V6AI90-F1
#
_cell.length_a   1.000
_cell.length_b   1.000
_cell.length_c   1.000
_cell.angle_alpha   90.00
_cell.angle_beta   90.00
_cell.angle_gamma   90.00
#
_symmetry.space_group_name_H-M   'P 1'
#
loop_
_entity.id
_entity.type
_entity.pdbx_description
1 polymer ?
#
loop_
_entity_poly.entity_id
_entity_poly.type
_entity_poly.pdbx_seq_one_letter_code
_entity_poly.pdbx_strand_id
1 'polypeptide(L)'
;SQESYFARLQKEQAGRLAKGMTGVTGNYVMIDHGKGEYSFYAHLQPGSVRVHKGDRVKAGDVIGKLGSSGNSTEPHLHFHVCDSNDPLMSAGIPVNFSNVTIQWADVPRPIQSGDIVIAK
;
A
#
# COMPACT_ATOMS: atom_id res chain seq x y z
N SER A 1 -12.04 3.30 -28.54
CA SER A 1 -11.35 4.59 -28.36
C SER A 1 -10.70 4.62 -26.98
N GLN A 2 -9.88 5.63 -26.68
CA GLN A 2 -9.34 5.83 -25.34
C GLN A 2 -10.47 6.04 -24.30
N GLU A 3 -11.54 6.73 -24.70
CA GLU A 3 -12.73 6.94 -23.88
C GLU A 3 -13.44 5.63 -23.50
N SER A 4 -13.67 4.73 -24.47
CA SER A 4 -14.32 3.44 -24.19
C SER A 4 -13.50 2.56 -23.23
N TYR A 5 -12.17 2.70 -23.27
CA TYR A 5 -11.27 2.02 -22.34
C TYR A 5 -11.44 2.53 -20.90
N PHE A 6 -11.39 3.85 -20.70
CA PHE A 6 -11.54 4.44 -19.36
C PHE A 6 -12.93 4.23 -18.77
N ALA A 7 -13.99 4.29 -19.58
CA ALA A 7 -15.34 3.99 -19.13
C ALA A 7 -15.47 2.55 -18.62
N ARG A 8 -14.84 1.58 -19.31
CA ARG A 8 -14.80 0.19 -18.86
C ARG A 8 -14.04 0.06 -17.53
N LEU A 9 -12.87 0.68 -17.41
CA LEU A 9 -12.08 0.65 -16.18
C LEU A 9 -12.85 1.21 -14.99
N GLN A 10 -13.47 2.38 -15.12
CA GLN A 10 -14.26 2.98 -14.05
C GLN A 10 -15.40 2.05 -13.60
N LYS A 11 -16.11 1.42 -14.54
CA LYS A 11 -17.16 0.46 -14.23
C LYS A 11 -16.63 -0.78 -13.50
N GLU A 12 -15.48 -1.31 -13.92
CA GLU A 12 -14.84 -2.45 -13.27
C GLU A 12 -14.37 -2.11 -11.85
N GLN A 13 -13.76 -0.93 -11.65
CA GLN A 13 -13.31 -0.47 -10.35
C GLN A 13 -14.48 -0.21 -9.39
N ALA A 14 -15.58 0.39 -9.87
CA ALA A 14 -16.81 0.55 -9.09
C ALA A 14 -17.40 -0.80 -8.68
N GLY A 15 -17.41 -1.78 -9.58
CA GLY A 15 -17.86 -3.14 -9.29
C GLY A 15 -16.99 -3.86 -8.25
N ARG A 16 -15.68 -3.56 -8.19
CA ARG A 16 -14.78 -4.08 -7.15
C ARG A 16 -14.95 -3.38 -5.82
N LEU A 17 -15.12 -2.05 -5.82
CA LEU A 17 -15.43 -1.28 -4.62
C LEU A 17 -16.72 -1.78 -3.95
N ALA A 18 -17.74 -2.11 -4.74
CA ALA A 18 -19.01 -2.67 -4.24
C ALA A 18 -18.86 -4.03 -3.53
N LYS A 19 -17.74 -4.74 -3.70
CA LYS A 19 -17.42 -5.99 -2.98
C LYS A 19 -16.80 -5.75 -1.60
N GLY A 20 -16.69 -4.48 -1.18
CA GLY A 20 -16.12 -4.10 0.11
C GLY A 20 -14.60 -4.26 0.16
N MET A 21 -14.07 -4.33 1.38
CA MET A 21 -12.64 -4.33 1.70
C MET A 21 -11.81 -5.22 0.75
N THR A 22 -12.14 -6.51 0.65
CA THR A 22 -11.38 -7.48 -0.14
C THR A 22 -11.42 -7.19 -1.64
N GLY A 23 -12.49 -6.57 -2.13
CA GLY A 23 -12.61 -6.11 -3.50
C GLY A 23 -11.65 -4.95 -3.81
N VAL A 24 -11.41 -4.08 -2.83
CA VAL A 24 -10.47 -2.95 -2.93
C VAL A 24 -9.03 -3.44 -2.81
N THR A 25 -8.73 -4.14 -1.73
CA THR A 25 -7.35 -4.49 -1.35
C THR A 25 -6.78 -5.67 -2.13
N GLY A 26 -7.64 -6.58 -2.59
CA GLY A 26 -7.22 -7.88 -3.08
C GLY A 26 -6.59 -8.70 -1.96
N ASN A 27 -5.56 -9.49 -2.28
CA ASN A 27 -4.75 -10.15 -1.27
C ASN A 27 -3.79 -9.14 -0.66
N TYR A 28 -3.70 -9.18 0.66
CA TYR A 28 -2.86 -8.27 1.41
C TYR A 28 -2.20 -8.95 2.61
N VAL A 29 -1.17 -8.30 3.13
CA VAL A 29 -0.57 -8.59 4.43
C VAL A 29 -0.58 -7.30 5.24
N MET A 30 -0.94 -7.40 6.51
CA MET A 30 -0.81 -6.31 7.49
C MET A 30 0.13 -6.77 8.59
N ILE A 31 1.14 -5.96 8.89
CA ILE A 31 2.14 -6.23 9.93
C ILE A 31 1.89 -5.25 11.06
N ASP A 32 1.75 -5.78 12.29
CA ASP A 32 1.70 -5.01 13.53
C ASP A 32 3.13 -4.81 14.06
N HIS A 33 3.57 -3.56 14.17
CA HIS A 33 4.89 -3.18 14.70
C HIS A 33 4.85 -2.91 16.21
N GLY A 34 3.68 -3.06 16.83
CA GLY A 34 3.39 -2.66 18.20
C GLY A 34 3.04 -1.18 18.32
N LYS A 35 2.58 -0.78 19.51
CA LYS A 35 2.25 0.61 19.86
C LYS A 35 1.22 1.30 18.94
N GLY A 36 0.41 0.51 18.23
CA GLY A 36 -0.59 1.03 17.29
C GLY A 36 -0.03 1.37 15.91
N GLU A 37 1.19 0.96 15.57
CA GLU A 37 1.75 1.18 14.24
C GLU A 37 1.61 -0.08 13.37
N TYR A 38 1.07 0.08 12.17
CA TYR A 38 0.84 -1.03 11.24
C TYR A 38 1.37 -0.69 9.86
N SER A 39 1.95 -1.66 9.16
CA SER A 39 2.21 -1.54 7.73
C SER A 39 1.29 -2.45 6.93
N PHE A 40 0.82 -1.96 5.80
CA PHE A 40 -0.15 -2.62 4.95
C PHE A 40 0.39 -2.77 3.53
N TYR A 41 0.28 -3.97 2.98
CA TYR A 41 0.77 -4.35 1.65
C TYR A 41 -0.37 -5.00 0.87
N ALA A 42 -0.94 -4.30 -0.12
CA ALA A 42 -2.07 -4.78 -0.91
C ALA A 42 -1.70 -5.17 -2.35
N HIS A 43 -2.70 -5.66 -3.08
CA HIS A 43 -2.60 -6.11 -4.47
C HIS A 43 -1.68 -7.30 -4.71
N LEU A 44 -1.33 -8.06 -3.66
CA LEU A 44 -0.42 -9.20 -3.74
C LEU A 44 -0.95 -10.30 -4.66
N GLN A 45 -0.04 -11.08 -5.24
CA GLN A 45 -0.43 -12.21 -6.11
C GLN A 45 -1.21 -13.26 -5.29
N PRO A 46 -2.38 -13.74 -5.75
CA PRO A 46 -3.11 -14.82 -5.10
C PRO A 46 -2.25 -16.07 -4.87
N GLY A 47 -2.31 -16.64 -3.68
CA GLY A 47 -1.52 -17.82 -3.29
C GLY A 47 -0.03 -17.57 -3.09
N SER A 48 0.44 -16.31 -3.11
CA SER A 48 1.86 -15.98 -2.96
C SER A 48 2.29 -15.62 -1.53
N VAL A 49 1.32 -15.34 -0.65
CA VAL A 49 1.58 -14.97 0.75
C VAL A 49 2.32 -16.11 1.46
N ARG A 50 3.42 -15.78 2.15
CA ARG A 50 4.31 -16.75 2.81
C ARG A 50 4.25 -16.74 4.34
N VAL A 51 3.43 -15.86 4.89
CA VAL A 51 3.27 -15.65 6.33
C VAL A 51 1.85 -15.99 6.76
N HIS A 52 1.70 -16.35 8.03
CA HIS A 52 0.45 -16.67 8.67
C HIS A 52 0.15 -15.69 9.80
N LYS A 53 -1.11 -15.63 10.21
CA LYS A 53 -1.52 -14.80 11.35
C LYS A 53 -0.75 -15.23 12.60
N GLY A 54 -0.08 -14.27 13.23
CA GLY A 54 0.71 -14.50 14.44
C GLY A 54 2.19 -14.76 14.19
N ASP A 55 2.62 -14.92 12.94
CA ASP A 55 4.04 -15.00 12.61
C ASP A 55 4.75 -13.69 12.97
N ARG A 56 5.97 -13.82 13.50
CA ARG A 56 6.88 -12.69 13.70
C ARG A 56 7.78 -12.58 12.48
N VAL A 57 7.83 -11.41 11.87
CA VAL A 57 8.68 -11.10 10.71
C VAL A 57 9.71 -10.05 11.06
N LYS A 58 10.81 -10.02 10.32
CA LYS A 58 11.85 -8.97 10.39
C LYS A 58 12.07 -8.34 9.02
N ALA A 59 12.71 -7.18 9.00
CA ALA A 59 13.13 -6.54 7.76
C ALA A 59 13.95 -7.51 6.89
N GLY A 60 13.61 -7.60 5.60
CA GLY A 60 14.21 -8.52 4.64
C GLY A 60 13.45 -9.84 4.45
N ASP A 61 12.52 -10.20 5.35
CA ASP A 61 11.70 -11.40 5.16
C ASP A 61 10.73 -11.24 3.99
N VAL A 62 10.56 -12.32 3.21
CA VAL A 62 9.61 -12.34 2.09
C VAL A 62 8.21 -12.66 2.60
N ILE A 63 7.30 -11.68 2.56
CA ILE A 63 5.91 -11.84 2.98
C ILE A 63 4.95 -12.27 1.86
N GLY A 64 5.33 -12.05 0.59
CA GLY A 64 4.52 -12.39 -0.58
C GLY A 64 5.15 -11.93 -1.88
N LYS A 65 4.45 -12.11 -3.01
CA LYS A 65 4.86 -11.58 -4.32
C LYS A 65 3.96 -10.42 -4.74
N LEU A 66 4.54 -9.44 -5.44
CA LEU A 66 3.80 -8.39 -6.14
C LEU A 66 2.77 -9.02 -7.09
N GLY A 67 1.61 -8.40 -7.19
CA GLY A 67 0.54 -8.83 -8.08
C GLY A 67 -0.27 -7.66 -8.61
N SER A 68 -1.52 -7.96 -8.99
CA SER A 68 -2.53 -6.98 -9.41
C SER A 68 -3.93 -7.46 -8.96
N SER A 69 -4.02 -7.98 -7.73
CA SER A 69 -5.31 -8.43 -7.18
C SER A 69 -6.11 -7.26 -6.58
N GLY A 70 -7.42 -7.44 -6.41
CA GLY A 70 -8.29 -6.37 -5.90
C GLY A 70 -8.53 -5.28 -6.93
N ASN A 71 -8.62 -4.04 -6.47
CA ASN A 71 -8.95 -2.88 -7.29
C ASN A 71 -7.71 -2.23 -7.92
N SER A 72 -6.85 -3.06 -8.50
CA SER A 72 -5.63 -2.69 -9.20
C SER A 72 -5.87 -2.69 -10.71
N THR A 73 -5.32 -1.71 -11.43
CA THR A 73 -5.39 -1.61 -12.89
C THR A 73 -4.18 -2.20 -13.60
N GLU A 74 -3.05 -2.27 -12.91
CA GLU A 74 -1.77 -2.78 -13.41
C GLU A 74 -0.93 -3.33 -12.26
N PRO A 75 0.07 -4.21 -12.50
CA PRO A 75 0.88 -4.76 -11.42
C PRO A 75 1.67 -3.67 -10.66
N HIS A 76 1.34 -3.49 -9.38
CA HIS A 76 2.03 -2.57 -8.48
C HIS A 76 1.81 -3.00 -7.02
N LEU A 77 2.56 -2.37 -6.11
CA LEU A 77 2.37 -2.51 -4.67
C LEU A 77 1.66 -1.26 -4.14
N HIS A 78 0.50 -1.45 -3.52
CA HIS A 78 -0.06 -0.44 -2.61
C HIS A 78 0.53 -0.67 -1.22
N PHE A 79 1.24 0.33 -0.72
CA PHE A 79 1.90 0.30 0.58
C PHE A 79 1.57 1.56 1.37
N HIS A 80 1.21 1.39 2.64
CA HIS A 80 1.15 2.49 3.61
C HIS A 80 1.48 2.01 5.02
N VAL A 81 1.76 2.97 5.90
CA VAL A 81 1.84 2.76 7.34
C VAL A 81 0.76 3.59 8.01
N CYS A 82 0.12 3.04 9.04
CA CYS A 82 -1.03 3.65 9.68
C CYS A 82 -1.17 3.32 11.17
N ASP A 83 -2.03 4.06 11.85
CA ASP A 83 -2.21 4.08 13.31
C ASP A 83 -3.22 3.06 13.88
N SER A 84 -3.80 2.23 13.01
CA SER A 84 -4.80 1.25 13.39
C SER A 84 -4.90 0.12 12.36
N ASN A 85 -5.56 -0.98 12.74
CA ASN A 85 -5.70 -2.16 11.89
C ASN A 85 -6.85 -2.07 10.86
N ASP A 86 -7.34 -0.85 10.58
CA ASP A 86 -8.35 -0.60 9.54
C ASP A 86 -7.69 0.05 8.32
N PRO A 87 -7.32 -0.73 7.29
CA PRO A 87 -6.55 -0.22 6.15
C PRO A 87 -7.31 0.75 5.24
N LEU A 88 -8.62 0.99 5.46
CA LEU A 88 -9.40 1.98 4.70
C LEU A 88 -9.66 3.26 5.48
N MET A 89 -9.71 3.18 6.81
CA MET A 89 -10.12 4.31 7.67
C MET A 89 -9.02 4.82 8.60
N SER A 90 -7.89 4.12 8.70
CA SER A 90 -6.76 4.49 9.56
C SER A 90 -6.07 5.79 9.10
N ALA A 91 -5.48 6.53 10.04
CA ALA A 91 -4.65 7.68 9.69
C ALA A 91 -3.26 7.22 9.24
N GLY A 92 -2.77 7.82 8.15
CA GLY A 92 -1.42 7.55 7.66
C GLY A 92 -0.35 8.07 8.62
N ILE A 93 0.67 7.26 8.88
CA ILE A 93 1.85 7.63 9.65
C ILE A 93 3.01 7.90 8.68
N PRO A 94 3.85 8.91 8.93
CA PRO A 94 5.02 9.16 8.10
C PRO A 94 5.99 7.97 8.06
N VAL A 95 6.53 7.69 6.87
CA VAL A 95 7.49 6.60 6.66
C VAL A 95 8.79 7.15 6.11
N ASN A 96 9.91 6.67 6.64
CA ASN A 96 11.23 6.91 6.08
C ASN A 96 11.73 5.64 5.41
N PHE A 97 12.22 5.76 4.18
CA PHE A 97 12.90 4.67 3.48
C PHE A 97 14.40 4.81 3.68
N SER A 98 15.03 3.79 4.25
CA SER A 98 16.48 3.63 4.18
C SER A 98 16.87 2.97 2.87
N ASN A 99 18.05 3.27 2.34
CA ASN A 99 18.63 2.61 1.16
C ASN A 99 17.83 2.82 -0.14
N VAL A 100 17.17 3.97 -0.28
CA VAL A 100 16.58 4.43 -1.54
C VAL A 100 17.26 5.74 -1.91
N THR A 101 17.70 5.84 -3.16
CA THR A 101 18.09 7.12 -3.77
C THR A 101 16.99 7.51 -4.73
N ILE A 102 16.30 8.61 -4.41
CA ILE A 102 15.24 9.17 -5.24
C ILE A 102 15.82 10.41 -5.92
N GLN A 103 16.22 10.26 -7.18
CA GLN A 103 16.93 11.31 -7.93
C GLN A 103 16.23 12.69 -7.90
N TRP A 104 14.91 12.74 -7.76
CA TRP A 104 14.11 13.96 -7.71
C TRP A 104 13.69 14.40 -6.29
N ALA A 105 13.83 13.55 -5.28
CA ALA A 105 13.57 13.93 -3.88
C ALA A 105 14.85 14.30 -3.12
N ASP A 106 16.00 13.76 -3.54
CA ASP A 106 17.30 13.96 -2.89
C ASP A 106 18.05 15.21 -3.40
N VAL A 107 17.46 15.95 -4.33
CA VAL A 107 17.97 17.26 -4.78
C VAL A 107 17.31 18.39 -3.99
N PRO A 108 18.02 19.51 -3.71
CA PRO A 108 17.40 20.67 -3.09
C PRO A 108 16.19 21.15 -3.89
N ARG A 109 15.01 21.10 -3.28
CA ARG A 109 13.74 21.59 -3.84
C ARG A 109 12.99 22.42 -2.81
N PRO A 110 12.11 23.35 -3.23
CA PRO A 110 11.16 23.98 -2.32
C PRO A 110 10.34 22.93 -1.54
N ILE A 111 9.93 23.29 -0.33
CA ILE A 111 9.01 22.46 0.48
C ILE A 111 7.73 22.20 -0.32
N GLN A 112 7.29 20.95 -0.32
CA GLN A 112 6.05 20.49 -0.91
C GLN A 112 5.14 19.87 0.16
N SER A 113 3.85 19.75 -0.16
CA SER A 113 2.89 19.05 0.70
C SER A 113 3.37 17.63 1.00
N GLY A 114 3.51 17.30 2.29
CA GLY A 114 4.00 16.00 2.76
C GLY A 114 5.44 16.02 3.30
N ASP A 115 6.19 17.11 3.10
CA ASP A 115 7.51 17.26 3.71
C ASP A 115 7.40 17.52 5.22
N ILE A 116 8.25 16.85 6.01
CA ILE A 116 8.33 17.02 7.45
C ILE A 116 9.33 18.13 7.76
N VAL A 117 8.85 19.21 8.38
CA VAL A 117 9.70 20.22 9.00
C VAL A 117 9.92 19.90 10.47
N ILE A 118 11.18 19.89 10.91
CA ILE A 118 11.54 19.65 12.31
C ILE A 118 11.69 21.01 13.01
N ALA A 119 10.89 21.24 14.05
CA ALA A 119 11.03 22.41 14.90
C ALA A 119 12.30 22.32 15.76
N LYS A 120 12.92 23.48 16.03
CA LYS A 120 13.99 23.60 17.03
C LYS A 120 13.42 23.79 18.42
#